data_AF-A0A3B3R313-F1
#
_entry.id   AF-A0A3B3R313-F1
#
_cell.length_a   1.000
_cell.length_b   1.000
_cell.length_c   1.000
_cell.angle_alpha   90.00
_cell.angle_beta   90.00
_cell.angle_gamma   90.00
#
_symmetry.space_group_name_H-M   'P 1'
#
loop_
_entity.id
_entity.type
_entity.pdbx_description
1 polymer ?
#
loop_
_entity_poly.entity_id
_entity_poly.type
_entity_poly.pdbx_seq_one_letter_code
_entity_poly.pdbx_strand_id
1 'polypeptide(L)'
;MTRKVFTNTRERWRQQNVNSAFAELRKLLPTHPPEKKLSKNEILRLAMRYIGFLVQLLEPLHTGDILQANKIRNLTPKERLHHLMHSGKYLKHMK
;
A
#
# COMPACT_ATOMS: atom_id res chain seq x y z
N MET A 1 -47.46 10.56 15.38
CA MET A 1 -46.90 9.87 14.19
C MET A 1 -45.78 10.65 13.48
N THR A 2 -45.73 11.99 13.55
CA THR A 2 -44.83 12.88 12.77
C THR A 2 -43.35 12.89 13.20
N ARG A 3 -43.03 12.82 14.50
CA ARG A 3 -41.62 12.90 14.98
C ARG A 3 -40.78 11.67 14.56
N LYS A 4 -41.36 10.46 14.59
CA LYS A 4 -40.66 9.23 14.18
C LYS A 4 -40.29 9.28 12.69
N VAL A 5 -41.20 9.76 11.84
CA VAL A 5 -40.96 9.90 10.40
C VAL A 5 -39.81 10.89 10.14
N PHE A 6 -39.82 12.06 10.80
CA PHE A 6 -38.76 13.05 10.66
C PHE A 6 -37.38 12.51 11.09
N THR A 7 -37.32 11.83 12.25
CA THR A 7 -36.07 11.22 12.73
C THR A 7 -35.56 10.15 11.76
N ASN A 8 -36.44 9.29 11.24
CA ASN A 8 -36.07 8.25 10.28
C ASN A 8 -35.55 8.82 8.97
N THR A 9 -36.18 9.88 8.45
CA THR A 9 -35.71 10.58 7.25
C THR A 9 -34.32 11.18 7.46
N ARG A 10 -34.09 11.82 8.61
CA ARG A 10 -32.79 12.39 8.96
C ARG A 10 -31.70 11.32 9.07
N GLU A 11 -31.97 10.20 9.73
CA GLU A 11 -30.98 9.11 9.85
C GLU A 11 -30.71 8.45 8.49
N ARG A 12 -31.73 8.29 7.64
CA ARG A 12 -31.55 7.83 6.26
C ARG A 12 -30.61 8.75 5.48
N TRP A 13 -30.80 10.07 5.57
CA TRP A 13 -29.93 11.04 4.91
C TRP A 13 -28.49 10.95 5.42
N ARG A 14 -28.31 10.81 6.73
CA ARG A 14 -26.98 10.59 7.32
C ARG A 14 -26.30 9.32 6.78
N GLN A 15 -27.04 8.23 6.64
CA GLN A 15 -26.53 6.98 6.07
C GLN A 15 -26.23 7.08 4.57
N GLN A 16 -27.02 7.86 3.81
CA GLN A 16 -26.74 8.15 2.40
C GLN A 16 -25.41 8.90 2.22
N ASN A 17 -25.11 9.87 3.10
CA ASN A 17 -23.82 10.57 3.08
C ASN A 17 -22.65 9.60 3.33
N VAL A 18 -22.79 8.70 4.31
CA VAL A 18 -21.76 7.66 4.56
C VAL A 18 -21.61 6.73 3.36
N ASN A 19 -22.70 6.27 2.76
CA ASN A 19 -22.65 5.39 1.58
C ASN A 19 -22.00 6.08 0.38
N SER A 20 -22.23 7.39 0.21
CA SER A 20 -21.59 8.19 -0.84
C SER A 20 -20.07 8.28 -0.63
N ALA A 21 -19.62 8.49 0.61
CA ALA A 21 -18.18 8.46 0.94
C ALA A 21 -17.54 7.08 0.67
N PHE A 22 -18.25 5.98 0.94
CA PHE A 22 -17.80 4.63 0.56
C PHE A 22 -17.67 4.45 -0.96
N ALA A 23 -18.59 5.05 -1.74
CA ALA A 23 -18.53 5.01 -3.19
C ALA A 23 -17.33 5.79 -3.73
N GLU A 24 -17.04 6.98 -3.18
CA GLU A 24 -15.86 7.76 -3.56
C GLU A 24 -14.56 7.05 -3.19
N LEU A 25 -14.45 6.51 -1.97
CA LEU A 25 -13.29 5.73 -1.56
C LEU A 25 -13.06 4.54 -2.51
N ARG A 26 -14.13 3.83 -2.88
CA ARG A 26 -14.05 2.68 -3.79
C ARG A 26 -13.45 3.03 -5.15
N LYS A 27 -13.75 4.21 -5.72
CA LYS A 27 -13.21 4.63 -7.03
C LYS A 27 -11.68 4.74 -7.03
N LEU A 28 -11.09 4.99 -5.87
CA LEU A 28 -9.64 5.11 -5.70
C LEU A 28 -8.94 3.75 -5.50
N LEU A 29 -9.70 2.66 -5.28
CA LEU A 29 -9.13 1.36 -4.96
C LEU A 29 -8.85 0.55 -6.23
N PRO A 30 -7.63 0.01 -6.40
CA PRO A 30 -7.30 -0.81 -7.55
C PRO A 30 -8.03 -2.16 -7.48
N THR A 31 -8.83 -2.48 -8.51
CA THR A 31 -9.53 -3.77 -8.63
C THR A 31 -9.54 -4.26 -10.08
N HIS A 32 -9.58 -5.58 -10.25
CA HIS A 32 -9.82 -6.24 -11.53
C HIS A 32 -11.02 -7.20 -11.39
N PRO A 33 -12.08 -7.06 -12.21
CA PRO A 33 -12.33 -5.93 -13.11
C PRO A 33 -12.65 -4.64 -12.31
N PRO A 34 -12.54 -3.43 -12.90
CA PRO A 34 -12.80 -2.14 -12.22
C PRO A 34 -14.20 -2.05 -11.56
N GLU A 35 -15.18 -2.74 -12.14
CA GLU A 35 -16.57 -2.81 -11.68
C GLU A 35 -16.82 -3.89 -10.61
N LYS A 36 -15.78 -4.58 -10.12
CA LYS A 36 -15.89 -5.63 -9.09
C LYS A 36 -16.58 -5.12 -7.84
N LYS A 37 -17.84 -5.47 -7.59
CA LYS A 37 -18.58 -5.07 -6.38
C LYS A 37 -17.82 -5.50 -5.11
N LEU A 38 -17.53 -4.55 -4.24
CA LEU A 38 -16.85 -4.77 -2.94
C LEU A 38 -17.83 -4.46 -1.81
N SER A 39 -17.82 -5.29 -0.77
CA SER A 39 -18.49 -5.00 0.49
C SER A 39 -17.81 -3.85 1.24
N LYS A 40 -18.52 -3.23 2.20
CA LYS A 40 -17.97 -2.15 3.05
C LYS A 40 -16.69 -2.59 3.76
N ASN A 41 -16.67 -3.82 4.28
CA ASN A 41 -15.50 -4.34 4.97
C ASN A 41 -14.31 -4.55 4.02
N GLU A 42 -14.54 -5.08 2.82
CA GLU A 42 -13.49 -5.22 1.81
C GLU A 42 -12.93 -3.87 1.38
N ILE A 43 -13.78 -2.85 1.20
CA ILE A 43 -13.35 -1.48 0.88
C ILE A 43 -12.37 -0.97 1.95
N LEU A 44 -12.72 -1.10 3.23
CA LEU A 44 -11.84 -0.65 4.33
C LEU A 44 -10.52 -1.42 4.36
N ARG A 45 -10.56 -2.76 4.26
CA ARG A 45 -9.35 -3.59 4.27
C ARG A 45 -8.46 -3.35 3.06
N LEU A 46 -9.04 -3.13 1.89
CA LEU A 46 -8.29 -2.83 0.67
C LEU A 46 -7.69 -1.43 0.72
N ALA A 47 -8.41 -0.43 1.24
CA ALA A 47 -7.88 0.91 1.45
C ALA A 47 -6.63 0.90 2.36
N MET A 48 -6.69 0.24 3.51
CA MET A 48 -5.53 0.12 4.41
C MET A 48 -4.34 -0.54 3.73
N ARG A 49 -4.57 -1.64 3.01
CA ARG A 49 -3.51 -2.33 2.25
C ARG A 49 -2.95 -1.45 1.12
N TYR A 50 -3.80 -0.71 0.43
CA TYR A 50 -3.37 0.13 -0.68
C TYR A 50 -2.55 1.33 -0.20
N ILE A 51 -2.96 1.99 0.88
CA ILE A 51 -2.15 3.02 1.54
C ILE A 51 -0.79 2.44 1.96
N GLY A 52 -0.78 1.28 2.62
CA GLY A 52 0.47 0.61 3.02
C GLY A 52 1.36 0.26 1.83
N PHE A 53 0.78 -0.20 0.72
CA PHE A 53 1.49 -0.46 -0.53
C PHE A 53 2.10 0.82 -1.11
N LEU A 54 1.36 1.93 -1.15
CA LEU A 54 1.86 3.21 -1.65
C LEU A 54 3.00 3.75 -0.76
N VAL A 55 2.90 3.63 0.56
CA VAL A 55 3.99 3.99 1.48
C VAL A 55 5.24 3.16 1.21
N GLN A 56 5.09 1.84 1.08
CA GLN A 56 6.20 0.94 0.74
C GLN A 56 6.78 1.20 -0.65
N LEU A 57 6.00 1.71 -1.60
CA LEU A 57 6.49 2.07 -2.92
C LEU A 57 7.35 3.35 -2.86
N LEU A 58 7.02 4.27 -1.94
CA LEU A 58 7.72 5.54 -1.76
C LEU A 58 8.99 5.43 -0.88
N GLU A 59 9.08 4.43 0.00
CA GLU A 59 10.25 4.20 0.88
C GLU A 59 11.55 3.86 0.11
N PRO A 60 11.57 2.92 -0.86
CA PRO A 60 12.74 2.65 -1.70
C PRO A 60 13.18 3.85 -2.53
N LEU A 61 12.29 4.82 -2.76
CA LEU A 61 12.59 6.06 -3.46
C LEU A 61 13.26 7.10 -2.54
N HIS A 62 13.15 6.97 -1.21
CA HIS A 62 13.73 7.88 -0.23
C HIS A 62 14.98 7.34 0.48
N THR A 63 15.15 6.02 0.62
CA THR A 63 16.11 5.51 1.61
C THR A 63 17.02 4.41 1.07
N GLY A 64 18.19 4.81 0.54
CA GLY A 64 19.48 4.09 0.64
C GLY A 64 19.70 2.73 -0.03
N ASP A 65 18.71 1.85 -0.14
CA ASP A 65 18.91 0.46 -0.57
C ASP A 65 18.97 0.29 -2.10
N ILE A 66 18.23 1.10 -2.86
CA ILE A 66 18.39 1.17 -4.32
C ILE A 66 19.76 1.78 -4.67
N LEU A 67 20.27 2.73 -3.89
CA LEU A 67 21.60 3.30 -4.11
C LEU A 67 22.70 2.27 -3.81
N GLN A 68 22.58 1.46 -2.75
CA GLN A 68 23.52 0.36 -2.48
C GLN A 68 23.46 -0.71 -3.58
N ALA A 69 22.26 -1.15 -3.98
CA ALA A 69 22.09 -2.14 -5.05
C ALA A 69 22.59 -1.61 -6.41
N ASN A 70 22.30 -0.36 -6.77
CA ASN A 70 22.79 0.26 -8.00
C ASN A 70 24.29 0.58 -7.94
N LYS A 71 24.83 0.95 -6.78
CA LYS A 71 26.27 1.13 -6.57
C LYS A 71 26.99 -0.19 -6.82
N ILE A 72 26.54 -1.30 -6.24
CA ILE A 72 27.11 -2.64 -6.49
C ILE A 72 26.97 -3.03 -7.97
N ARG A 73 25.84 -2.70 -8.63
CA ARG A 73 25.60 -2.97 -10.06
C ARG A 73 26.48 -2.17 -11.02
N ASN A 74 27.14 -1.10 -10.57
CA ASN A 74 28.03 -0.27 -11.39
C ASN A 74 29.52 -0.45 -11.05
N LEU A 75 29.86 -1.28 -10.06
CA LEU A 75 31.24 -1.61 -9.72
C LEU A 75 31.88 -2.49 -10.79
N THR A 76 33.19 -2.33 -10.99
CA THR A 76 34.00 -3.26 -11.77
C THR A 76 34.01 -4.65 -11.11
N PRO A 77 34.29 -5.74 -11.86
CA PRO A 77 34.34 -7.08 -11.28
C PRO A 77 35.27 -7.20 -10.07
N LYS A 78 36.41 -6.49 -10.07
CA LYS A 78 37.39 -6.49 -8.96
C LYS A 78 36.83 -5.85 -7.69
N GLU A 79 36.12 -4.73 -7.82
CA GLU A 79 35.54 -4.00 -6.69
C GLU A 79 34.34 -4.75 -6.09
N ARG A 80 33.55 -5.45 -6.93
CA ARG A 80 32.49 -6.34 -6.44
C ARG A 80 33.05 -7.47 -5.62
N LEU A 81 34.11 -8.11 -6.09
CA LEU A 81 34.78 -9.19 -5.37
C LEU A 81 35.31 -8.68 -4.03
N HIS A 82 35.97 -7.52 -4.01
CA HIS A 82 36.44 -6.90 -2.76
C HIS A 82 35.29 -6.65 -1.78
N HIS A 83 34.21 -6.00 -2.21
CA HIS A 83 33.05 -5.73 -1.36
C HIS A 83 32.43 -7.03 -0.82
N LEU A 84 32.39 -8.06 -1.65
CA LEU A 84 31.76 -9.33 -1.35
C LEU A 84 32.59 -10.20 -0.38
N MET A 85 33.92 -10.17 -0.51
CA MET A 85 34.87 -10.79 0.42
C MET A 85 34.82 -10.17 1.82
N HIS A 86 34.56 -8.87 1.91
CA HIS A 86 34.45 -8.14 3.19
C HIS A 86 33.01 -8.11 3.71
N SER A 87 32.03 -8.42 2.87
CA SER A 87 30.67 -8.67 3.33
C SER A 87 30.62 -10.00 4.07
N GLY A 88 29.95 -10.05 5.23
CA GLY A 88 29.79 -11.28 6.02
C GLY A 88 29.05 -12.43 5.32
N LYS A 89 28.73 -12.32 4.02
CA LYS A 89 28.12 -13.35 3.18
C LYS A 89 29.11 -14.47 2.82
N TYR A 90 30.39 -14.15 2.66
CA TYR A 90 31.44 -15.12 2.32
C TYR A 90 31.96 -15.86 3.54
N LEU A 91 32.04 -15.17 4.67
CA LEU A 91 32.44 -15.76 5.95
C LEU A 91 31.49 -16.87 6.44
N LYS A 92 30.23 -16.90 5.97
CA LYS A 92 29.25 -17.95 6.30
C LYS A 92 29.49 -19.30 5.63
N HIS A 93 30.36 -19.36 4.62
CA HIS A 93 30.68 -20.60 3.88
C HIS A 93 32.06 -21.16 4.23
N MET A 94 32.76 -20.56 5.20
CA MET A 94 34.09 -21.00 5.68
C MET A 94 34.05 -21.69 7.06
N LYS A 95 32.88 -22.09 7.55
CA LYS A 95 32.73 -22.91 8.75
C LYS A 95 32.03 -24.22 8.42
#